data_AF-A0A7X5PCA7-F1
#
_entry.id   AF-A0A7X5PCA7-F1
#
_cell.length_a   1.000
_cell.length_b   1.000
_cell.length_c   1.000
_cell.angle_alpha   90.00
_cell.angle_beta   90.00
_cell.angle_gamma   90.00
#
_symmetry.space_group_name_H-M   'P 1'
#
loop_
_entity.id
_entity.type
_entity.pdbx_description
1 polymer ?
#
loop_
_entity_poly.entity_id
_entity_poly.type
_entity_poly.pdbx_seq_one_letter_code
_entity_poly.pdbx_strand_id
1 'polypeptide(L)' 'MLNVEQTIKNLIGIEVTEDFKNDVICALDTTSQEVIVSKQYGRYEDYQCYENMEDSPIICMKIEDRKIVDVWE' A
#
# COMPACT_ATOMS: atom_id res chain seq x y z
N MET A 1 -12.03 -7.84 -3.17
CA MET A 1 -12.18 -6.61 -2.41
C MET A 1 -11.23 -6.69 -1.24
N LEU A 2 -10.26 -5.78 -1.26
CA LEU A 2 -9.19 -5.69 -0.28
C LEU A 2 -9.76 -5.65 1.14
N ASN A 3 -9.22 -6.47 2.05
CA ASN A 3 -9.53 -6.32 3.47
C ASN A 3 -8.62 -5.24 4.06
N VAL A 4 -9.15 -4.02 4.14
CA VAL A 4 -8.46 -2.80 4.60
C VAL A 4 -7.72 -3.01 5.92
N GLU A 5 -8.35 -3.62 6.92
CA GLU A 5 -7.72 -3.84 8.24
C GLU A 5 -6.53 -4.82 8.17
N GLN A 6 -6.65 -5.88 7.38
CA GLN A 6 -5.58 -6.86 7.21
C GLN A 6 -4.43 -6.26 6.38
N THR A 7 -4.78 -5.51 5.34
CA THR A 7 -3.85 -4.76 4.51
C THR A 7 -3.02 -3.79 5.34
N ILE A 8 -3.65 -2.96 6.17
CA ILE A 8 -2.94 -2.02 7.07
C ILE A 8 -1.90 -2.77 7.93
N LYS A 9 -2.31 -3.90 8.53
CA LYS A 9 -1.40 -4.70 9.38
C LYS A 9 -0.24 -5.31 8.61
N ASN A 10 -0.47 -5.77 7.38
CA ASN A 10 0.56 -6.43 6.58
C ASN A 10 1.60 -5.44 6.02
N LEU A 11 1.22 -4.17 5.82
CA LEU A 11 2.08 -3.16 5.20
C LEU A 11 3.01 -2.47 6.19
N ILE A 12 2.60 -2.28 7.45
CA ILE A 12 3.42 -1.60 8.45
C ILE A 12 4.75 -2.33 8.65
N GLY A 13 5.86 -1.60 8.53
CA GLY A 13 7.22 -2.10 8.70
C GLY A 13 7.93 -2.56 7.42
N ILE A 14 7.24 -2.63 6.28
CA ILE A 14 7.88 -2.90 4.98
C ILE A 14 8.90 -1.78 4.68
N GLU A 15 10.09 -2.17 4.25
CA GLU A 15 11.17 -1.25 3.89
C GLU A 15 11.08 -0.82 2.42
N VAL A 16 11.35 0.46 2.15
CA VAL A 16 11.44 1.02 0.81
C VAL A 16 12.76 0.64 0.19
N THR A 17 12.71 -0.43 -0.58
CA THR A 17 13.78 -0.97 -1.42
C THR A 17 13.49 -0.67 -2.89
N GLU A 18 14.34 -1.19 -3.79
CA GLU A 18 14.07 -1.15 -5.24
C GLU A 18 12.85 -2.02 -5.61
N ASP A 19 12.57 -3.05 -4.82
CA ASP A 19 11.46 -3.99 -4.99
C ASP A 19 10.19 -3.61 -4.19
N PHE A 20 10.19 -2.45 -3.52
CA PHE A 20 9.13 -2.03 -2.61
C PHE A 20 7.70 -2.21 -3.16
N LYS A 21 7.47 -1.88 -4.43
CA LYS A 21 6.15 -2.04 -5.04
C LYS A 21 5.73 -3.51 -5.12
N ASN A 22 6.66 -4.40 -5.45
CA ASN A 22 6.41 -5.83 -5.50
C ASN A 22 6.19 -6.37 -4.08
N ASP A 23 6.95 -5.89 -3.09
CA ASP A 23 6.76 -6.27 -1.68
C ASP A 23 5.36 -5.89 -1.18
N VAL A 24 4.89 -4.67 -1.50
CA VAL A 24 3.54 -4.21 -1.20
C VAL A 24 2.49 -5.08 -1.90
N ILE A 25 2.66 -5.39 -3.20
CA ILE A 25 1.73 -6.25 -3.94
C ILE A 25 1.68 -7.67 -3.33
N CYS A 26 2.84 -8.26 -3.00
CA CYS A 26 2.94 -9.57 -2.35
C CYS A 26 2.29 -9.58 -0.96
N ALA A 27 2.42 -8.50 -0.19
CA ALA A 27 1.75 -8.37 1.11
C ALA A 27 0.21 -8.31 0.99
N LEU A 28 -0.28 -8.00 -0.22
CA LEU A 28 -1.68 -7.87 -0.59
C LEU A 28 -2.19 -9.04 -1.42
N ASP A 29 -1.42 -10.13 -1.58
CA ASP A 29 -1.66 -11.34 -2.42
C ASP A 29 -2.85 -12.22 -1.95
N THR A 30 -3.89 -11.56 -1.48
CA THR A 30 -5.19 -12.10 -1.10
C THR A 30 -6.27 -11.75 -2.12
N THR A 31 -5.94 -10.94 -3.13
CA THR A 31 -6.89 -10.49 -4.16
C THR A 31 -6.61 -11.08 -5.53
N SER A 32 -7.68 -11.35 -6.28
CA SER A 32 -7.62 -11.78 -7.68
C SER A 32 -7.47 -10.62 -8.66
N GLN A 33 -7.48 -9.37 -8.18
CA GLN A 33 -7.38 -8.17 -9.00
C GLN A 33 -5.94 -7.65 -9.07
N GLU A 34 -5.60 -6.94 -10.15
CA GLU A 34 -4.34 -6.22 -10.24
C GLU A 34 -4.28 -5.14 -9.15
N VAL A 35 -3.19 -5.10 -8.38
CA VAL A 35 -2.94 -4.06 -7.38
C VAL A 35 -2.02 -3.01 -7.97
N ILE A 36 -2.45 -1.75 -7.95
CA ILE A 36 -1.66 -0.62 -8.42
C ILE A 36 -0.98 0.02 -7.21
N VAL A 37 0.35 0.18 -7.26
CA VAL A 37 1.13 0.91 -6.26
C VAL A 37 1.78 2.13 -6.90
N SER A 38 1.40 3.32 -6.43
CA SER A 38 1.89 4.59 -6.96
C SER A 38 2.48 5.47 -5.86
N LYS A 39 3.51 6.24 -6.23
CA LYS A 39 4.05 7.27 -5.36
C LYS A 39 3.12 8.47 -5.43
N GLN A 40 2.68 8.98 -4.28
CA GLN A 40 1.85 10.18 -4.24
C GLN A 40 2.72 11.39 -3.92
N TYR A 41 2.43 12.52 -4.56
CA TYR A 41 3.08 13.79 -4.25
C TYR A 41 2.09 14.63 -3.43
N GLY A 42 2.14 14.46 -2.12
CA GLY A 42 1.23 15.11 -1.16
C GLY A 42 1.95 15.51 0.12
N ARG A 43 1.22 16.16 1.04
CA ARG A 43 1.81 16.75 2.26
C ARG A 43 1.98 15.72 3.39
N TYR A 44 1.36 14.54 3.28
CA TYR A 44 1.28 13.54 4.36
C TYR A 44 1.39 12.08 3.90
N GLU A 45 1.34 11.82 2.60
CA GLU A 45 1.31 10.48 2.00
C GLU A 45 2.49 10.33 1.04
N ASP A 46 3.23 9.23 1.17
CA ASP A 46 4.37 8.94 0.30
C ASP A 46 3.95 8.00 -0.84
N TYR A 47 3.11 7.02 -0.53
CA TYR A 47 2.63 6.01 -1.48
C TYR A 47 1.15 5.72 -1.24
N GLN A 48 0.49 5.22 -2.28
CA GLN A 48 -0.84 4.64 -2.18
C GLN A 48 -0.91 3.31 -2.94
N CYS A 49 -1.83 2.45 -2.52
CA CYS A 49 -2.18 1.23 -3.25
C CYS A 49 -3.69 0.96 -3.29
N TYR A 50 -4.17 0.37 -4.38
CA TYR A 50 -5.58 0.05 -4.58
C TYR A 50 -5.75 -1.08 -5.61
N GLU A 51 -6.88 -1.80 -5.56
CA GLU A 51 -7.24 -2.76 -6.61
C GLU A 51 -7.65 -1.99 -7.88
N ASN A 52 -7.26 -2.48 -9.06
CA ASN A 52 -7.63 -1.90 -10.36
C ASN A 52 -9.09 -2.23 -10.70
N MET A 53 -10.01 -1.75 -9.88
CA MET A 53 -11.45 -1.97 -9.97
C MET A 53 -12.19 -0.71 -9.53
N GLU A 54 -13.33 -0.44 -10.16
CA GLU A 54 -14.24 0.65 -9.78
C GLU A 54 -14.64 0.52 -8.30
N ASP A 55 -14.71 1.64 -7.60
CA ASP A 55 -15.04 1.73 -6.15
C ASP A 55 -14.08 1.03 -5.19
N SER A 56 -12.85 0.69 -5.63
CA SER A 56 -11.85 0.11 -4.72
C SER A 56 -11.36 1.13 -3.68
N PRO A 57 -11.24 0.73 -2.40
CA PRO A 57 -10.66 1.60 -1.39
C PRO A 57 -9.20 1.93 -1.74
N ILE A 58 -8.81 3.18 -1.51
CA ILE A 58 -7.44 3.63 -1.67
C ILE A 58 -6.77 3.50 -0.32
N ILE A 59 -5.65 2.80 -0.27
CA ILE A 59 -4.85 2.66 0.94
C ILE A 59 -3.65 3.58 0.82
N CYS A 60 -3.55 4.54 1.72
CA CYS A 60 -2.46 5.50 1.82
C CYS A 60 -1.39 5.00 2.80
N MET A 61 -0.12 5.27 2.49
CA MET A 61 1.04 4.85 3.26
C MET A 61 1.96 6.04 3.54
N LYS A 62 2.40 6.16 4.79
CA LYS A 62 3.42 7.11 5.22
C LYS A 62 4.74 6.41 5.49
N ILE A 63 5.83 7.03 5.03
CA ILE A 63 7.17 6.47 5.10
C ILE A 63 8.08 7.38 5.93
N GLU A 64 8.69 6.78 6.95
CA GLU A 64 9.74 7.41 7.77
C GLU A 64 10.93 6.45 7.84
N ASP A 65 12.16 6.99 7.74
CA ASP A 65 13.40 6.20 7.76
C ASP A 65 13.38 4.98 6.81
N ARG A 66 12.83 5.19 5.61
CA ARG A 66 12.62 4.16 4.56
C ARG A 66 11.71 3.02 4.97
N LYS A 67 10.81 3.18 5.94
CA LYS A 67 9.84 2.15 6.32
C LYS A 67 8.43 2.71 6.35
N ILE A 68 7.45 1.86 6.04
CA ILE A 68 6.04 2.19 6.27
C ILE A 68 5.81 2.27 7.78
N VAL A 69 5.43 3.44 8.28
CA VAL A 69 5.15 3.68 9.70
C VAL A 69 3.66 3.88 10.00
N ASP A 70 2.87 4.24 8.99
CA ASP A 70 1.44 4.47 9.14
C ASP A 70 0.71 4.14 7.83
N VAL A 71 -0.52 3.63 7.95
CA VAL A 71 -1.35 3.19 6.81
C VAL A 71 -2.83 3.42 7.14
N TRP A 72 -3.57 4.05 6.21
CA TRP A 72 -4.99 4.34 6.35
C TRP A 72 -5.73 4.23 5.02
N GLU A 73 -7.06 4.22 5.06
CA GLU A 73 -7.95 4.35 3.90
C GLU A 73 -8.33 5.82 3.67
#